data_AF-A0A2N0NPF7-F1
#
_entry.id   AF-A0A2N0NPF7-F1
#
_cell.length_a   1.000
_cell.length_b   1.000
_cell.length_c   1.000
_cell.angle_alpha   90.00
_cell.angle_beta   90.00
_cell.angle_gamma   90.00
#
_symmetry.space_group_name_H-M   'P 1'
#
loop_
_entity.id
_entity.type
_entity.pdbx_description
1 polymer ?
#
loop_
_entity_poly.entity_id
_entity_poly.type
_entity_poly.pdbx_seq_one_letter_code
_entity_poly.pdbx_strand_id
1 'polypeptide(L)'
;MSFDKDSIFTEILQDIKFCPYSISIADKLTIMVFSLGTSKKESWLGDGEGYMASFIHIFRKKHCIFVQKFIKNKFIVEVWNNSIKISHYEGTQLFGFEHAYT
;
A
#
# COMPACT_ATOMS: atom_id res chain seq x y z
N MET A 1 -0.53 -38.23 -17.75
CA MET A 1 -0.23 -37.38 -16.57
C MET A 1 -0.54 -35.94 -16.96
N SER A 2 -1.80 -35.51 -16.86
CA SER A 2 -2.14 -34.09 -17.03
C SER A 2 -1.94 -33.42 -15.68
N PHE A 3 -1.13 -32.36 -15.65
CA PHE A 3 -1.04 -31.48 -14.50
C PHE A 3 -2.43 -30.91 -14.22
N ASP A 4 -3.06 -31.38 -13.16
CA ASP A 4 -4.34 -30.85 -12.72
C ASP A 4 -4.12 -29.43 -12.23
N LYS A 5 -4.76 -28.46 -12.86
CA LYS A 5 -4.50 -27.03 -12.60
C LYS A 5 -4.88 -26.67 -11.18
N ASP A 6 -5.96 -27.28 -10.66
CA ASP A 6 -6.52 -26.96 -9.35
C ASP A 6 -5.61 -27.44 -8.21
N SER A 7 -4.94 -28.59 -8.35
CA SER A 7 -3.97 -29.05 -7.35
C SER A 7 -2.74 -28.16 -7.29
N ILE A 8 -2.28 -27.66 -8.44
CA ILE A 8 -1.14 -26.72 -8.53
C ILE A 8 -1.49 -25.37 -7.91
N PHE A 9 -2.67 -24.81 -8.21
CA PHE A 9 -3.11 -23.55 -7.60
C PHE A 9 -3.23 -23.66 -6.10
N THR A 10 -3.79 -24.77 -5.59
CA THR A 10 -3.94 -24.99 -4.16
C THR A 10 -2.59 -25.06 -3.46
N GLU A 11 -1.61 -25.77 -4.03
CA GLU A 11 -0.25 -25.89 -3.48
C GLU A 11 0.51 -24.56 -3.51
N ILE A 12 0.37 -23.76 -4.59
CA ILE A 12 0.99 -22.44 -4.69
C ILE A 12 0.36 -21.42 -3.72
N LEU A 13 -0.96 -21.47 -3.52
CA LEU A 13 -1.68 -20.53 -2.65
C LEU A 13 -1.56 -20.88 -1.16
N GLN A 14 -1.26 -22.14 -0.81
CA GLN A 14 -1.19 -22.61 0.59
C GLN A 14 -0.16 -21.89 1.46
N ASP A 15 0.91 -21.35 0.87
CA ASP A 15 1.98 -20.64 1.61
C ASP A 15 1.89 -19.10 1.46
N ILE A 16 0.90 -18.58 0.73
CA ILE A 16 0.74 -17.14 0.55
C ILE A 16 -0.02 -16.55 1.74
N LYS A 17 0.75 -16.00 2.68
CA LYS A 17 0.20 -15.32 3.87
C LYS A 17 -0.60 -14.06 3.55
N PHE A 18 -0.36 -13.44 2.39
CA PHE A 18 -1.06 -12.26 1.93
C PHE A 18 -1.01 -12.12 0.41
N CYS A 19 -2.16 -11.90 -0.23
CA CYS A 19 -2.26 -11.61 -1.65
C CYS A 19 -2.47 -10.10 -1.86
N PRO A 20 -1.56 -9.41 -2.58
CA PRO A 20 -1.78 -8.01 -2.93
C PRO A 20 -3.09 -7.81 -3.68
N TYR A 21 -3.80 -6.74 -3.35
CA TYR A 21 -5.07 -6.39 -3.98
C TYR A 21 -5.14 -4.90 -4.30
N SER A 22 -5.99 -4.56 -5.26
CA SER A 22 -6.24 -3.17 -5.64
C SER A 22 -7.60 -2.70 -5.13
N ILE A 23 -7.64 -1.44 -4.69
CA ILE A 23 -8.85 -0.72 -4.34
C ILE A 23 -8.98 0.42 -5.36
N SER A 24 -10.10 0.45 -6.08
CA SER A 24 -10.43 1.55 -6.99
C SER A 24 -11.37 2.52 -6.30
N ILE A 25 -10.95 3.77 -6.15
CA ILE A 25 -11.77 4.84 -5.57
C ILE A 25 -12.31 5.70 -6.72
N ALA A 26 -13.62 5.60 -6.95
CA ALA A 26 -14.37 6.39 -7.93
C ALA A 26 -13.72 6.44 -9.33
N ASP A 27 -13.08 5.34 -9.75
CA ASP A 27 -12.33 5.17 -11.01
C ASP A 27 -11.21 6.19 -11.27
N LYS A 28 -10.86 7.00 -10.26
CA LYS A 28 -9.86 8.08 -10.36
C LYS A 28 -8.54 7.70 -9.72
N LEU A 29 -8.59 6.82 -8.73
CA LEU A 29 -7.42 6.41 -7.95
C LEU A 29 -7.45 4.90 -7.72
N THR A 30 -6.44 4.21 -8.21
CA THR A 30 -6.19 2.81 -7.88
C THR A 30 -5.09 2.74 -6.84
N ILE A 31 -5.42 2.21 -5.67
CA ILE A 31 -4.48 1.94 -4.58
C ILE A 31 -4.15 0.46 -4.62
N MET A 32 -2.88 0.10 -4.68
CA MET A 32 -2.40 -1.27 -4.57
C MET A 32 -1.87 -1.51 -3.17
N VAL A 33 -2.47 -2.45 -2.44
CA VAL A 33 -2.08 -2.82 -1.08
C VAL A 33 -1.22 -4.08 -1.16
N PHE A 34 0.00 -4.01 -0.64
CA PHE A 34 0.99 -5.11 -0.68
C PHE A 34 1.14 -5.84 0.65
N SER A 35 0.82 -5.17 1.75
CA SER A 35 0.83 -5.78 3.07
C SER A 35 -0.03 -4.96 4.02
N LEU A 36 -0.63 -5.64 4.98
CA LEU A 36 -1.39 -5.04 6.05
C LEU A 36 -0.54 -5.05 7.32
N GLY A 37 -0.57 -3.95 8.06
CA GLY A 37 -0.08 -3.89 9.42
C GLY A 37 -1.25 -3.64 10.36
N THR A 38 -1.09 -4.03 11.63
CA THR A 38 -2.09 -3.72 12.66
C THR A 38 -1.41 -3.04 13.82
N SER A 39 -2.03 -2.00 14.35
CA SER A 39 -1.58 -1.34 15.57
C SER A 39 -2.69 -1.30 16.60
N LYS A 40 -2.30 -1.34 17.87
CA LYS A 40 -3.19 -1.06 19.00
C LYS A 40 -3.36 0.44 19.28
N LYS A 41 -2.66 1.32 18.54
CA LYS A 41 -2.78 2.77 18.69
C LYS A 41 -4.00 3.27 17.92
N GLU A 42 -4.97 3.82 18.66
CA GLU A 42 -6.20 4.40 18.08
C GLU A 42 -5.91 5.50 17.04
N SER A 43 -4.84 6.26 17.22
CA SER A 43 -4.44 7.33 16.28
C SER A 43 -4.17 6.86 14.85
N TRP A 44 -3.99 5.55 14.63
CA TRP A 44 -3.66 4.97 13.33
C TRP A 44 -4.81 4.18 12.71
N LEU A 45 -6.03 4.31 13.26
CA LEU A 45 -7.26 3.73 12.70
C LEU A 45 -7.15 2.22 12.43
N GLY A 46 -6.44 1.51 13.31
CA GLY A 46 -6.23 0.05 13.21
C GLY A 46 -5.06 -0.36 12.32
N ASP A 47 -4.44 0.57 11.59
CA ASP A 47 -3.27 0.31 10.76
C ASP A 47 -1.96 0.40 11.56
N GLY A 48 -0.90 -0.25 11.10
CA GLY A 48 0.32 -0.37 11.90
C GLY A 48 1.53 -0.87 11.15
N GLU A 49 2.56 -1.21 11.92
CA GLU A 49 3.83 -1.70 11.37
C GLU A 49 3.60 -2.91 10.46
N GLY A 50 4.21 -2.87 9.28
CA GLY A 50 4.00 -3.87 8.23
C GLY A 50 3.03 -3.43 7.14
N TYR A 51 2.34 -2.29 7.27
CA TYR A 51 1.53 -1.74 6.17
C TYR A 51 2.39 -1.23 5.02
N MET A 52 1.98 -1.57 3.80
CA MET A 52 2.54 -1.04 2.57
C MET A 52 1.49 -0.96 1.47
N ALA A 53 1.37 0.22 0.86
CA ALA A 53 0.53 0.44 -0.30
C ALA A 53 1.19 1.40 -1.30
N SER A 54 0.70 1.41 -2.52
CA SER A 54 1.08 2.41 -3.52
C SER A 54 -0.08 2.89 -4.35
N PHE A 55 0.07 4.07 -4.94
CA PHE A 55 -0.86 4.58 -5.94
C PHE A 55 -0.12 5.51 -6.91
N ILE A 56 -0.70 5.70 -8.09
CA ILE A 56 -0.16 6.61 -9.09
C ILE A 56 -0.90 7.94 -8.98
N HIS A 57 -0.14 9.03 -8.85
CA HIS A 57 -0.72 10.38 -8.84
C HIS A 57 0.20 11.38 -9.54
N ILE A 58 -0.38 12.48 -10.02
CA ILE A 58 0.38 13.54 -10.68
C ILE A 58 1.10 14.36 -9.61
N PHE A 59 2.43 14.37 -9.68
CA PHE A 59 3.29 15.20 -8.84
C PHE A 59 4.26 15.98 -9.72
N ARG A 60 4.30 17.31 -9.56
CA ARG A 60 5.13 18.21 -10.39
C ARG A 60 4.93 17.97 -11.90
N LYS A 61 3.67 17.83 -12.33
CA LYS A 61 3.24 17.60 -13.72
C LYS A 61 3.68 16.27 -14.35
N LYS A 62 4.11 15.29 -13.54
CA LYS A 62 4.46 13.94 -13.99
C LYS A 62 3.69 12.90 -13.19
N HIS A 63 3.32 11.79 -13.81
CA HIS A 63 2.81 10.63 -13.08
C HIS A 63 3.94 10.03 -12.27
N CYS A 64 3.73 9.97 -10.96
CA CYS A 64 4.67 9.42 -10.00
C CYS A 64 3.98 8.34 -9.19
N ILE A 65 4.75 7.38 -8.70
CA ILE A 65 4.29 6.36 -7.78
C ILE A 65 4.50 6.89 -6.37
N PHE A 66 3.42 6.97 -5.61
CA PHE A 66 3.46 7.21 -4.18
C PHE A 66 3.51 5.86 -3.51
N VAL A 67 4.48 5.64 -2.63
CA VAL A 67 4.60 4.43 -1.83
C VAL A 67 4.45 4.82 -0.37
N GLN A 68 3.42 4.30 0.25
CA GLN A 68 3.07 4.51 1.65
C GLN A 68 3.52 3.29 2.45
N LYS A 69 4.24 3.51 3.55
CA LYS A 69 4.77 2.44 4.40
C LYS A 69 4.65 2.83 5.86
N PHE A 70 4.46 1.83 6.70
CA PHE A 70 4.49 2.00 8.15
C PHE A 70 5.63 1.19 8.75
N ILE A 71 6.65 1.89 9.26
CA ILE A 71 7.90 1.29 9.75
C ILE A 71 8.20 1.86 11.13
N LYS A 72 8.40 1.00 12.14
CA LYS A 72 8.83 1.41 13.50
C LYS A 72 8.04 2.60 14.05
N ASN A 73 6.71 2.52 14.04
CA ASN A 73 5.85 3.59 14.55
C ASN A 73 5.87 4.92 13.77
N LYS A 74 6.44 4.93 12.57
CA LYS A 74 6.43 6.09 11.66
C LYS A 74 5.71 5.75 10.37
N PHE A 75 4.88 6.69 9.93
CA PHE A 75 4.33 6.64 8.60
C PHE A 75 5.26 7.36 7.62
N ILE A 76 5.55 6.71 6.50
CA ILE A 76 6.49 7.18 5.49
C ILE A 76 5.76 7.23 4.15
N VAL A 77 5.94 8.33 3.42
CA VAL A 77 5.55 8.45 2.02
C VAL A 77 6.77 8.73 1.17
N GLU A 78 7.03 7.84 0.23
CA GLU A 78 8.07 8.01 -0.78
C GLU A 78 7.43 8.31 -2.12
N VAL A 79 7.94 9.32 -2.83
CA VAL A 79 7.50 9.63 -4.19
C VAL A 79 8.59 9.18 -5.15
N TRP A 80 8.21 8.30 -6.05
CA TRP A 80 9.09 7.68 -7.04
C TRP A 80 8.69 8.12 -8.44
N ASN A 81 9.68 8.48 -9.24
CA ASN A 81 9.53 8.66 -10.68
C ASN A 81 10.43 7.65 -11.37
N ASN A 82 9.82 6.68 -12.05
CA ASN A 82 10.51 5.48 -12.53
C ASN A 82 11.25 4.80 -11.35
N SER A 83 12.56 4.59 -11.48
CA SER A 83 13.40 3.94 -10.46
C SER A 83 14.09 4.94 -9.51
N ILE A 84 13.75 6.23 -9.57
CA ILE A 84 14.39 7.27 -8.76
C ILE A 84 13.42 7.78 -7.71
N LYS A 85 13.82 7.71 -6.43
CA LYS A 85 13.12 8.39 -5.35
C LYS A 85 13.36 9.89 -5.45
N ILE A 86 12.30 10.67 -5.65
CA ILE A 86 12.35 12.13 -5.83
C ILE A 86 11.88 12.91 -4.61
N SER A 87 11.16 12.26 -3.68
CA SER A 87 10.75 12.87 -2.42
C SER A 87 10.51 11.84 -1.33
N HIS A 88 10.59 12.29 -0.08
CA HIS A 88 10.45 11.50 1.13
C HIS A 88 9.79 12.36 2.21
N TYR A 89 8.71 11.84 2.78
CA TYR A 89 7.96 12.48 3.84
C TYR A 89 7.77 11.51 5.01
N GLU A 90 7.84 12.03 6.22
CA GLU A 90 7.57 11.29 7.45
C GLU A 90 6.46 11.97 8.22
N GLY A 91 5.56 11.17 8.78
CA GLY A 91 4.46 11.65 9.60
C GLY A 91 4.00 10.61 10.60
N THR A 92 2.97 10.97 11.35
CA THR A 92 2.34 10.10 12.33
C THR A 92 1.00 9.53 11.85
N GLN A 93 0.53 9.91 10.65
CA GLN A 93 -0.76 9.54 10.09
C GLN A 93 -0.67 9.29 8.58
N LEU A 94 -1.57 8.45 8.05
CA LEU A 94 -1.69 8.13 6.62
C LEU A 94 -1.94 9.39 5.77
N PHE A 95 -1.18 9.53 4.70
CA PHE A 95 -1.32 10.63 3.75
C PHE A 95 -2.67 10.52 3.02
N GLY A 96 -3.40 11.64 2.96
CA GLY A 96 -4.78 11.71 2.46
C GLY A 96 -5.86 11.69 3.55
N PHE A 97 -5.51 11.41 4.81
CA PHE A 97 -6.42 11.49 5.97
C PHE A 97 -6.36 12.83 6.73
N GLU A 98 -5.60 13.81 6.22
CA GLU A 98 -5.43 15.12 6.85
C GLU A 98 -6.73 15.96 6.86
N HIS A 99 -7.73 15.57 6.08
CA HIS A 99 -9.05 16.21 6.02
C HIS A 99 -10.15 15.18 6.31
N ALA A 100 -10.11 14.55 7.48
CA ALA A 100 -11.31 13.93 8.03
C ALA A 100 -12.35 15.05 8.18
N TYR A 101 -13.32 15.07 7.26
CA TYR A 101 -14.41 16.03 7.16
C TYR A 101 -14.90 16.45 8.54
N THR A 102 -14.64 17.71 8.90
CA THR A 102 -15.33 18.41 9.99
C THR A 102 -16.25 19.45 9.35
#